data_AF-A0A667HFW2-F1
#
_entry.id   AF-A0A667HFW2-F1
#
_cell.length_a   1.000
_cell.length_b   1.000
_cell.length_c   1.000
_cell.angle_alpha   90.00
_cell.angle_beta   90.00
_cell.angle_gamma   90.00
#
_symmetry.space_group_name_H-M   'P 1'
#
loop_
_entity.id
_entity.type
_entity.pdbx_description
1 polymer ?
#
loop_
_entity_poly.entity_id
_entity_poly.type
_entity_poly.pdbx_seq_one_letter_code
_entity_poly.pdbx_strand_id
1 'polypeptide(L)'
;MVKIEKIFPGGAAFVSGALQAGFELVAVDGESLEQVTHQRAVDTIRRAYRNKAREPMELVVRVPGPSPQPLPPESSALTDQCLPADHSPAR
;
A
#
# COMPACT_ATOMS: atom_id res chain seq x y z
N MET A 1 -3.63 -0.22 20.27
CA MET A 1 -3.36 -0.25 18.82
C MET A 1 -4.04 -1.45 18.21
N VAL A 2 -4.68 -1.30 17.05
CA VAL A 2 -5.43 -2.35 16.37
C VAL A 2 -4.63 -2.79 15.15
N LYS A 3 -4.08 -4.01 15.16
CA LYS A 3 -3.27 -4.54 14.07
C LYS A 3 -4.05 -5.61 13.30
N ILE A 4 -3.92 -5.61 11.98
CA ILE A 4 -4.50 -6.62 11.12
C ILE A 4 -3.59 -7.85 11.18
N GLU A 5 -4.07 -8.92 11.80
CA GLU A 5 -3.30 -10.17 11.91
C GLU A 5 -3.60 -11.13 10.75
N LYS A 6 -4.87 -11.20 10.35
CA LYS A 6 -5.33 -12.14 9.31
C LYS A 6 -6.47 -11.55 8.50
N ILE A 7 -6.41 -11.77 7.19
CA ILE A 7 -7.51 -11.51 6.26
C ILE A 7 -8.10 -12.85 5.86
N PHE A 8 -9.42 -12.99 6.00
CA PHE A 8 -10.12 -14.22 5.63
C PHE A 8 -10.51 -14.21 4.14
N PRO A 9 -10.26 -15.31 3.41
CA PRO A 9 -10.65 -15.41 2.00
C PRO A 9 -12.16 -15.32 1.84
N GLY A 10 -12.61 -14.65 0.78
CA GLY A 10 -14.03 -14.42 0.50
C GLY A 10 -14.68 -13.28 1.29
N GLY A 11 -13.95 -12.61 2.20
CA GLY A 11 -14.40 -11.39 2.85
C GLY A 11 -14.20 -10.13 1.99
N ALA A 12 -14.90 -9.04 2.31
CA ALA A 12 -14.79 -7.77 1.58
C ALA A 12 -13.34 -7.24 1.52
N ALA A 13 -12.60 -7.35 2.63
CA ALA A 13 -11.19 -6.95 2.69
C ALA A 13 -10.29 -7.77 1.76
N PHE A 14 -10.57 -9.07 1.62
CA PHE A 14 -9.84 -9.94 0.70
C PHE A 14 -10.12 -9.59 -0.76
N VAL A 15 -11.40 -9.37 -1.09
CA VAL A 15 -11.83 -9.03 -2.46
C VAL A 15 -11.31 -7.66 -2.88
N SER A 16 -11.29 -6.69 -1.96
CA SER A 16 -10.75 -5.35 -2.24
C SER A 16 -9.23 -5.37 -2.42
N GLY A 17 -8.50 -6.26 -1.75
CA GLY A 17 -7.03 -6.33 -1.80
C GLY A 17 -6.31 -5.13 -1.16
N ALA A 18 -7.04 -4.10 -0.74
CA ALA A 18 -6.48 -2.87 -0.15
C ALA A 18 -5.97 -3.06 1.29
N LEU A 19 -6.41 -4.11 1.98
CA LEU A 19 -6.02 -4.42 3.35
C LEU A 19 -5.19 -5.69 3.40
N GLN A 20 -4.10 -5.65 4.17
CA GLN A 20 -3.20 -6.79 4.35
C GLN A 20 -2.84 -6.98 5.82
N ALA A 21 -2.45 -8.22 6.14
CA ALA A 21 -1.87 -8.52 7.43
C ALA A 21 -0.60 -7.68 7.65
N GLY A 22 -0.42 -7.20 8.87
CA GLY A 22 0.67 -6.29 9.24
C GLY A 22 0.28 -4.81 9.23
N PHE A 23 -0.80 -4.43 8.56
CA PHE A 23 -1.30 -3.05 8.58
C PHE A 23 -1.92 -2.71 9.95
N GLU A 24 -1.92 -1.44 10.30
CA GLU A 24 -2.49 -0.97 11.55
C GLU A 24 -3.70 -0.08 11.28
N LEU A 25 -4.84 -0.39 11.91
CA LEU A 25 -6.06 0.37 11.75
C LEU A 25 -6.03 1.59 12.68
N VAL A 26 -6.13 2.77 12.06
CA VAL A 26 -6.04 4.08 12.71
C VAL A 26 -7.41 4.66 12.95
N ALA A 27 -8.31 4.58 11.96
CA ALA A 27 -9.65 5.12 12.08
C ALA A 27 -10.67 4.34 11.24
N VAL A 28 -11.94 4.48 11.63
CA VAL A 28 -13.11 3.84 11.05
C VAL A 28 -14.20 4.89 10.89
N ASP A 29 -14.64 5.17 9.67
CA ASP A 29 -15.69 6.16 9.39
C ASP A 29 -15.39 7.55 10.03
N GLY A 30 -14.12 7.91 10.16
CA GLY A 30 -13.66 9.13 10.83
C GLY A 30 -13.51 9.03 12.36
N GLU A 31 -13.88 7.91 12.99
CA GLU A 31 -13.61 7.65 14.41
C GLU A 31 -12.20 7.07 14.60
N SER A 32 -11.36 7.77 15.38
CA SER A 32 -10.00 7.30 15.69
C SER A 32 -10.02 6.09 16.63
N LEU A 33 -9.24 5.08 16.27
CA LEU A 33 -8.94 3.88 17.08
C LEU A 33 -7.56 3.99 17.74
N GLU A 34 -6.95 5.17 17.71
CA GLU A 34 -5.69 5.42 18.41
C GLU A 34 -5.94 5.48 19.92
N GLN A 35 -5.12 4.77 20.68
CA GLN A 35 -5.18 4.73 22.15
C GLN A 35 -6.51 4.25 22.76
N VAL A 36 -7.41 3.64 21.97
CA VAL A 36 -8.63 3.02 22.50
C VAL A 36 -8.38 1.60 23.01
N THR A 37 -9.25 1.15 23.91
CA THR A 37 -9.23 -0.25 24.36
C THR A 37 -9.67 -1.19 23.24
N HIS A 38 -9.23 -2.45 23.30
CA HIS A 38 -9.63 -3.46 22.32
C HIS A 38 -11.15 -3.56 22.17
N GLN A 39 -11.86 -3.58 23.30
CA GLN A 39 -13.32 -3.67 23.30
C GLN A 39 -13.97 -2.48 22.57
N ARG A 40 -13.46 -1.26 22.78
CA ARG A 40 -13.98 -0.08 22.09
C ARG A 40 -13.73 -0.11 20.60
N ALA A 41 -12.54 -0.52 20.18
CA ALA A 41 -12.25 -0.71 18.76
C ALA A 41 -13.22 -1.70 18.09
N VAL A 42 -13.47 -2.85 18.74
CA VAL A 42 -14.41 -3.86 18.22
C VAL A 42 -15.83 -3.31 18.13
N ASP A 43 -16.29 -2.57 19.15
CA ASP A 43 -17.63 -1.96 19.14
C ASP A 43 -17.77 -0.95 18.00
N THR A 44 -16.80 -0.07 17.82
CA THR A 44 -16.75 0.91 16.73
C THR A 44 -16.78 0.23 15.35
N ILE A 45 -15.92 -0.75 15.11
CA ILE A 45 -15.88 -1.48 13.83
C ILE A 45 -17.22 -2.17 13.55
N ARG A 46 -17.81 -2.84 14.56
CA ARG A 46 -19.12 -3.51 14.41
C ARG A 46 -20.25 -2.53 14.14
N ARG A 47 -20.23 -1.37 14.81
CA ARG A 47 -21.22 -0.31 14.64
C ARG A 47 -21.15 0.26 13.22
N ALA A 48 -19.97 0.62 12.77
CA ALA A 48 -19.72 1.12 11.42
C ALA A 48 -20.14 0.10 10.35
N TYR A 49 -19.80 -1.18 10.52
CA TYR A 49 -20.24 -2.23 9.60
C TYR A 49 -21.78 -2.39 9.51
N ARG A 50 -22.49 -2.15 10.61
CA ARG A 50 -23.97 -2.16 10.63
C ARG A 50 -24.58 -0.89 10.07
N ASN A 51 -23.81 0.20 9.97
CA ASN A 51 -24.30 1.49 9.52
C ASN A 51 -24.44 1.50 7.99
N LYS A 52 -25.65 1.20 7.51
CA LYS A 52 -25.99 1.20 6.08
C LYS A 52 -26.02 2.57 5.41
N ALA A 53 -25.97 3.65 6.19
CA ALA A 53 -25.90 5.00 5.64
C ALA A 53 -24.52 5.34 5.03
N ARG A 54 -23.47 4.59 5.37
CA ARG A 54 -22.11 4.76 4.85
C ARG A 54 -21.63 3.44 4.21
N GLU A 55 -22.09 3.19 2.99
CA GLU A 55 -21.55 2.14 2.13
C GLU A 55 -20.80 2.78 0.94
N PRO A 56 -19.51 2.46 0.72
CA PRO A 56 -18.64 1.60 1.55
C PRO A 56 -18.13 2.30 2.83
N MET A 57 -17.93 1.51 3.89
CA MET A 57 -17.30 1.96 5.14
C MET A 57 -15.87 2.45 4.88
N GLU A 58 -15.45 3.53 5.53
CA GLU A 58 -14.12 4.13 5.36
C GLU A 58 -13.15 3.61 6.42
N LEU A 59 -11.98 3.13 5.98
CA LEU A 59 -10.93 2.61 6.86
C LEU A 59 -9.63 3.36 6.61
N VAL A 60 -9.07 3.94 7.67
CA VAL A 60 -7.75 4.59 7.61
C VAL A 60 -6.74 3.67 8.26
N VAL A 61 -5.70 3.29 7.51
CA VAL A 61 -4.66 2.36 7.95
C VAL A 61 -3.26 2.96 7.81
N ARG A 62 -2.34 2.56 8.71
CA ARG A 62 -0.90 2.75 8.51
C ARG A 62 -0.36 1.55 7.74
N VAL A 63 0.24 1.83 6.60
CA VAL A 63 0.95 0.85 5.78
C VAL A 63 2.37 0.72 6.35
N PRO A 64 2.84 -0.49 6.71
CA PRO A 64 4.25 -0.71 7.02
C PRO A 64 5.05 -0.37 5.75
N GLY A 65 5.92 0.63 5.85
CA GLY A 65 6.60 1.19 4.68
C GLY A 65 7.31 0.11 3.85
N PRO A 66 7.29 0.20 2.51
CA PRO A 66 8.15 -0.64 1.71
C PRO A 66 9.59 -0.35 2.15
N SER A 67 10.34 -1.40 2.49
CA SER A 67 11.79 -1.27 2.58
C SER A 67 12.25 -0.59 1.29
N PRO A 68 13.05 0.50 1.35
CA PRO A 68 13.52 1.16 0.15
C PRO A 68 14.32 0.14 -0.65
N GLN A 69 13.69 -0.44 -1.67
CA GLN A 69 14.40 -1.24 -2.64
C GLN A 69 15.36 -0.25 -3.33
N PRO A 70 16.67 -0.52 -3.35
CA PRO A 70 17.57 0.26 -4.17
C PRO A 70 17.02 0.16 -5.59
N LEU A 71 16.49 1.27 -6.10
CA LEU A 71 16.04 1.37 -7.48
C LEU A 71 17.22 0.88 -8.32
N PRO A 72 17.07 -0.15 -9.17
CA PRO A 72 18.12 -0.45 -10.13
C PRO A 72 18.37 0.87 -10.88
N PRO A 73 19.64 1.30 -11.05
CA PRO A 73 19.91 2.50 -11.80
C PRO A 73 19.20 2.33 -13.14
N GLU A 74 18.26 3.22 -13.41
CA GLU A 74 17.67 3.34 -14.72
C GLU A 74 18.85 3.39 -15.68
N SER A 75 18.99 2.35 -16.52
CA SER A 75 20.01 2.31 -17.57
C SER A 75 19.60 3.32 -18.64
N SER A 76 19.63 4.58 -18.25
CA SER A 76 19.57 5.76 -19.10
C SER A 76 21.01 6.08 -19.44
N ALA A 77 21.52 5.41 -20.46
CA ALA A 77 22.63 5.91 -21.27
C ALA A 77 22.59 5.26 -22.65
N LEU A 78 21.67 5.72 -23.49
CA LEU A 78 22.01 5.97 -24.88
C LEU A 78 23.27 6.86 -24.88
N THR A 79 24.43 6.34 -25.27
CA THR A 79 25.49 7.15 -25.87
C THR A 79 26.51 6.27 -26.56
N ASP A 80 26.85 6.69 -27.78
CA ASP A 80 28.03 6.34 -28.55
C ASP A 80 28.09 4.95 -29.21
N GLN A 81 27.31 4.80 -30.28
CA GLN A 81 27.75 3.95 -31.39
C GLN A 81 28.97 4.63 -32.04
N CYS A 82 30.13 4.34 -31.48
CA CYS A 82 31.44 4.66 -32.03
C CYS A 82 31.55 4.08 -33.45
N LEU A 83 31.52 4.95 -34.46
CA LEU A 83 31.95 4.63 -35.82
C LEU A 83 33.41 5.08 -35.97
N PRO A 84 34.38 4.16 -36.01
CA PRO A 84 35.74 4.52 -36.35
C PRO A 84 35.77 5.00 -37.81
N ALA A 85 36.47 6.11 -38.03
CA ALA A 85 36.75 6.64 -39.36
C ALA A 85 37.43 5.56 -40.21
N ASP A 86 36.76 5.12 -41.28
CA ASP A 86 37.39 4.29 -42.30
C ASP A 86 38.12 5.21 -43.31
N HIS A 87 39.43 4.98 -43.35
CA HIS A 87 40.43 5.35 -44.35
C HIS A 87 39.90 5.83 -45.72
N SER A 88 40.47 6.87 -46.33
CA SER A 88 41.68 6.72 -47.14
C SER A 88 42.21 8.06 -47.67
N PRO A 89 43.52 8.33 -47.64
CA PRO A 89 44.18 9.21 -48.59
C PRO A 89 44.80 8.35 -49.71
N ALA A 90 44.33 8.48 -50.95
CA ALA A 90 44.98 7.86 -52.08
C ALA A 90 44.97 8.77 -53.31
N ARG A 91 46.13 9.43 -53.48
CA ARG A 91 46.74 10.04 -54.67
C ARG A 91 46.04 11.20 -55.37
#